data_AF-A0A392MNH3-F1
#
_entry.id   AF-A0A392MNH3-F1
#
_cell.length_a   1.000
_cell.length_b   1.000
_cell.length_c   1.000
_cell.angle_alpha   90.00
_cell.angle_beta   90.00
_cell.angle_gamma   90.00
#
_symmetry.space_group_name_H-M   'P 1'
#
loop_
_entity.id
_entity.type
_entity.pdbx_description
1 polymer ?
#
loop_
_entity_poly.entity_id
_entity_poly.type
_entity_poly.pdbx_seq_one_letter_code
_entity_poly.pdbx_strand_id
1 'polypeptide(L)'
;MAKPSKVLMKNSGSSSQVIDLEGDRSQPSSPHPKGGRALRNRPTTPAKIVNEDMANQGEILGVQNDDAMTVAEIVVKDAFDSMATSELRKLAIGHEVKGLMLSHLLSVRQEKEVADAHAKVGHVEKTVSEIESRHATEKEKLSGEADVEDLEEANEALKQSMADEFVDGFWSTVDQVKALFPDLDQDTLAQIDVLKKVEDGKLVSRIPKAT
;
A
#
# COMPACT_ATOMS: atom_id res chain seq x y z
N MET A 1 -17.49 54.94 34.46
CA MET A 1 -16.72 53.72 34.79
C MET A 1 -16.94 52.72 33.67
N ALA A 2 -15.99 52.05 33.04
CA ALA A 2 -14.56 52.22 32.81
C ALA A 2 -14.31 51.38 31.54
N LYS A 3 -13.54 51.89 30.56
CA LYS A 3 -13.09 51.12 29.40
C LYS A 3 -11.95 50.18 29.83
N PRO A 4 -11.73 49.07 29.11
CA PRO A 4 -10.35 48.71 28.73
C PRO A 4 -10.30 48.37 27.24
N SER A 5 -9.56 49.13 26.43
CA SER A 5 -8.11 49.07 26.21
C SER A 5 -7.71 47.98 25.21
N LYS A 6 -7.68 48.40 23.93
CA LYS A 6 -6.98 47.74 22.84
C LYS A 6 -5.48 47.91 23.06
N VAL A 7 -4.73 46.82 23.08
CA VAL A 7 -3.26 46.84 22.95
C VAL A 7 -2.92 46.50 21.51
N LEU A 8 -2.28 47.47 20.85
CA LEU A 8 -1.67 47.39 19.55
C LEU A 8 -0.20 46.98 19.77
N MET A 9 0.27 45.88 19.20
CA MET A 9 1.71 45.67 19.01
C MET A 9 2.01 45.25 17.57
N LYS A 10 3.02 45.93 17.07
CA LYS A 10 3.42 46.09 15.67
C LYS A 10 4.45 45.03 15.26
N ASN A 11 4.29 44.61 14.01
CA ASN A 11 5.27 44.06 13.07
C ASN A 11 6.78 44.19 13.38
N SER A 12 7.54 43.17 12.99
CA SER A 12 8.74 43.28 12.14
C SER A 12 9.44 41.92 12.03
N GLY A 13 9.94 41.57 10.83
CA GLY A 13 10.94 40.51 10.70
C GLY A 13 10.74 39.53 9.55
N SER A 14 10.79 40.02 8.31
CA SER A 14 11.15 39.22 7.14
C SER A 14 12.61 38.76 7.25
N SER A 15 12.91 37.48 6.97
CA SER A 15 14.28 37.07 6.60
C SER A 15 14.25 35.84 5.70
N SER A 16 14.72 36.05 4.48
CA SER A 16 14.88 35.08 3.41
C SER A 16 16.12 34.20 3.59
N GLN A 17 15.96 32.91 3.32
CA GLN A 17 16.69 32.09 2.33
C GLN A 17 18.25 32.11 2.30
N VAL A 18 18.83 30.92 2.55
CA VAL A 18 20.02 30.32 1.88
C VAL A 18 19.95 28.80 2.15
N ILE A 19 19.54 27.92 1.22
CA ILE A 19 20.30 27.20 0.20
C ILE A 19 21.77 26.89 0.60
N ASP A 20 22.01 25.67 1.06
CA ASP A 20 23.30 25.00 0.91
C ASP A 20 23.10 23.73 0.07
N LEU A 21 23.69 23.76 -1.12
CA LEU A 21 23.78 22.71 -2.12
C LEU A 21 25.23 22.23 -2.09
N GLU A 22 25.47 21.00 -1.64
CA GLU A 22 26.69 20.20 -1.87
C GLU A 22 26.47 18.84 -1.15
N GLY A 23 26.74 17.66 -1.70
CA GLY A 23 27.38 17.30 -2.95
C GLY A 23 27.19 15.81 -3.26
N ASP A 24 27.25 15.56 -4.56
CA ASP A 24 27.50 14.34 -5.32
C ASP A 24 28.06 13.11 -4.57
N ARG A 25 27.36 11.96 -4.72
CA ARG A 25 28.00 10.70 -5.12
C ARG A 25 26.96 9.68 -5.59
N SER A 26 26.93 9.51 -6.91
CA SER A 26 26.36 8.35 -7.58
C SER A 26 27.14 7.07 -7.24
N GLN A 27 26.45 5.98 -6.90
CA GLN A 27 26.83 4.60 -7.26
C GLN A 27 25.63 3.64 -7.11
N PRO A 28 25.23 2.90 -8.17
CA PRO A 28 24.27 1.81 -8.07
C PRO A 28 24.99 0.46 -7.94
N SER A 29 24.51 -0.41 -7.06
CA SER A 29 24.89 -1.83 -7.07
C SER A 29 23.66 -2.70 -6.85
N SER A 30 23.26 -3.39 -7.92
CA SER A 30 22.41 -4.58 -7.87
C SER A 30 23.27 -5.82 -7.61
N PRO A 31 22.68 -6.87 -7.04
CA PRO A 31 22.67 -8.15 -7.75
C PRO A 31 21.27 -8.78 -7.84
N HIS A 32 21.07 -9.45 -8.98
CA HIS A 32 19.86 -10.17 -9.41
C HIS A 32 19.54 -11.44 -8.58
N PRO A 33 18.33 -12.01 -8.74
CA PRO A 33 17.66 -12.91 -7.80
C PRO A 33 17.87 -14.40 -8.12
N LYS A 34 17.80 -15.28 -7.10
CA LYS A 34 17.63 -16.73 -7.27
C LYS A 34 16.78 -17.31 -6.14
N GLY A 35 15.72 -18.02 -6.48
CA GLY A 35 14.95 -18.83 -5.53
C GLY A 35 13.54 -19.15 -6.03
N GLY A 36 13.44 -20.17 -6.88
CA GLY A 36 12.24 -20.52 -7.62
C GLY A 36 11.04 -20.97 -6.77
N ARG A 37 9.86 -20.59 -7.25
CA ARG A 37 8.56 -21.13 -6.86
C ARG A 37 8.45 -22.60 -7.30
N ALA A 38 7.98 -23.46 -6.41
CA ALA A 38 7.41 -24.75 -6.78
C ALA A 38 6.05 -24.93 -6.09
N LEU A 39 5.00 -24.46 -6.77
CA LEU A 39 3.63 -24.90 -6.53
C LEU A 39 3.42 -26.14 -7.41
N ARG A 40 3.10 -27.29 -6.83
CA ARG A 40 2.50 -28.38 -7.62
C ARG A 40 1.41 -29.10 -6.86
N ASN A 41 0.27 -29.12 -7.53
CA ASN A 41 -1.03 -29.48 -7.05
C ASN A 41 -1.21 -31.00 -6.93
N ARG A 42 -2.00 -31.37 -5.92
CA ARG A 42 -2.78 -32.60 -5.79
C ARG A 42 -3.66 -32.83 -7.04
N PRO A 43 -3.91 -34.09 -7.43
CA PRO A 43 -5.31 -34.57 -7.47
C PRO A 43 -5.52 -36.01 -6.96
N THR A 44 -6.75 -36.24 -6.52
CA THR A 44 -7.35 -37.47 -5.96
C THR A 44 -7.86 -38.42 -7.06
N THR A 45 -8.01 -39.70 -6.68
CA THR A 45 -8.43 -40.98 -7.32
C THR A 45 -9.67 -41.00 -8.27
N PRO A 46 -9.95 -42.12 -9.00
CA PRO A 46 -10.85 -43.18 -8.47
C PRO A 46 -10.63 -44.67 -8.92
N ALA A 47 -10.89 -45.58 -7.98
CA ALA A 47 -11.53 -46.92 -8.03
C ALA A 47 -11.23 -47.97 -9.15
N LYS A 48 -10.95 -49.22 -8.74
CA LYS A 48 -11.81 -50.40 -9.03
C LYS A 48 -11.46 -51.63 -8.16
N ILE A 49 -12.47 -52.15 -7.45
CA ILE A 49 -12.50 -53.49 -6.85
C ILE A 49 -12.99 -54.46 -7.93
N VAL A 50 -12.29 -55.59 -8.13
CA VAL A 50 -12.86 -56.84 -8.68
C VAL A 50 -12.19 -58.01 -7.93
N ASN A 51 -13.02 -58.82 -7.28
CA ASN A 51 -12.69 -60.11 -6.67
C ASN A 51 -12.97 -61.26 -7.65
N GLU A 52 -12.51 -62.47 -7.27
CA GLU A 52 -12.85 -63.83 -7.78
C GLU A 52 -12.11 -64.24 -9.08
N ASP A 53 -11.56 -65.46 -9.27
CA ASP A 53 -11.61 -66.71 -8.50
C ASP A 53 -10.50 -67.70 -8.95
N MET A 54 -10.25 -68.69 -8.08
CA MET A 54 -9.53 -69.99 -8.15
C MET A 54 -8.70 -70.43 -9.38
N ALA A 55 -7.49 -70.98 -9.14
CA ALA A 55 -7.17 -72.41 -9.39
C ALA A 55 -5.74 -72.78 -8.95
N ASN A 56 -5.65 -73.85 -8.14
CA ASN A 56 -4.44 -74.46 -7.59
C ASN A 56 -3.58 -75.19 -8.64
N GLN A 57 -2.26 -75.25 -8.41
CA GLN A 57 -1.49 -76.45 -8.05
C GLN A 57 0.00 -76.31 -8.43
N GLY A 58 0.91 -76.67 -7.50
CA GLY A 58 2.34 -76.81 -7.78
C GLY A 58 3.25 -76.69 -6.55
N GLU A 59 3.28 -77.75 -5.74
CA GLU A 59 4.27 -78.19 -4.76
C GLU A 59 5.42 -77.28 -4.22
N ILE A 60 5.42 -77.17 -2.88
CA ILE A 60 6.51 -77.46 -1.93
C ILE A 60 7.88 -76.75 -2.11
N LEU A 61 8.10 -75.72 -1.28
CA LEU A 61 9.25 -75.52 -0.37
C LEU A 61 8.91 -74.22 0.41
N GLY A 62 8.70 -74.22 1.72
CA GLY A 62 9.69 -74.60 2.73
C GLY A 62 10.45 -73.34 3.17
N VAL A 63 10.29 -73.01 4.46
CA VAL A 63 11.07 -72.05 5.29
C VAL A 63 10.40 -70.68 5.55
N GLN A 64 10.01 -70.53 6.81
CA GLN A 64 9.53 -69.35 7.51
C GLN A 64 10.54 -68.20 7.36
N ASN A 65 10.07 -66.99 7.06
CA ASN A 65 10.90 -65.80 7.02
C ASN A 65 10.40 -64.80 8.08
N ASP A 66 10.70 -64.99 9.37
CA ASP A 66 10.25 -64.01 10.39
C ASP A 66 11.18 -63.79 11.63
N ASP A 67 12.39 -64.38 11.73
CA ASP A 67 13.14 -64.38 13.03
C ASP A 67 14.60 -63.85 13.02
N ALA A 68 15.02 -63.03 12.04
CA ALA A 68 16.36 -62.43 12.08
C ALA A 68 16.38 -61.14 12.95
N MET A 69 16.40 -61.31 14.28
CA MET A 69 16.50 -60.22 15.24
C MET A 69 17.83 -59.46 15.08
N THR A 70 17.80 -58.13 15.07
CA THR A 70 19.00 -57.31 14.83
C THR A 70 20.01 -57.43 15.99
N VAL A 71 21.31 -57.24 15.74
CA VAL A 71 22.34 -57.31 16.81
C VAL A 71 22.04 -56.33 17.95
N ALA A 72 21.49 -55.16 17.65
CA ALA A 72 21.05 -54.20 18.66
C ALA A 72 19.89 -54.73 19.51
N GLU A 73 18.90 -55.38 18.90
CA GLU A 73 17.81 -56.03 19.63
C GLU A 73 18.28 -57.24 20.45
N ILE A 74 19.25 -58.03 19.96
CA ILE A 74 19.85 -59.15 20.70
C ILE A 74 20.53 -58.63 21.97
N VAL A 75 21.36 -57.59 21.84
CA VAL A 75 22.04 -56.99 22.98
C VAL A 75 21.06 -56.40 23.99
N VAL A 76 19.98 -55.76 23.51
CA VAL A 76 18.91 -55.23 24.38
C VAL A 76 18.16 -56.37 25.08
N LYS A 77 17.89 -57.48 24.38
CA LYS A 77 17.18 -58.65 24.92
C LYS A 77 18.01 -59.41 25.95
N ASP A 78 19.29 -59.67 25.67
CA ASP A 78 20.20 -60.32 26.62
C ASP A 78 20.36 -59.48 27.91
N ALA A 79 20.43 -58.15 27.78
CA ALA A 79 20.45 -57.23 28.91
C ALA A 79 19.11 -57.19 29.67
N PHE A 80 17.99 -57.36 28.97
CA PHE A 80 16.66 -57.41 29.56
C PHE A 80 16.42 -58.70 30.35
N ASP A 81 16.76 -59.86 29.77
CA ASP A 81 16.59 -61.19 30.38
C ASP A 81 17.57 -61.40 31.57
N SER A 82 18.73 -60.74 31.54
CA SER A 82 19.69 -60.75 32.65
C SER A 82 19.28 -59.88 33.86
N MET A 83 18.30 -58.98 33.71
CA MET A 83 17.92 -58.03 34.77
C MET A 83 16.88 -58.63 35.72
N ALA A 84 17.01 -58.35 37.02
CA ALA A 84 15.96 -58.65 37.97
C ALA A 84 14.71 -57.77 37.70
N THR A 85 13.51 -58.30 37.97
CA THR A 85 12.24 -57.58 37.75
C THR A 85 12.16 -56.23 38.48
N SER A 86 12.81 -56.11 39.65
CA SER A 86 12.89 -54.85 40.40
C SER A 86 13.64 -53.76 39.64
N GLU A 87 14.75 -54.12 38.98
CA GLU A 87 15.55 -53.19 38.18
C GLU A 87 14.75 -52.73 36.93
N LEU A 88 14.02 -53.65 36.28
CA LEU A 88 13.14 -53.31 35.16
C LEU A 88 12.04 -52.32 35.56
N ARG A 89 11.37 -52.53 36.70
CA ARG A 89 10.34 -51.61 37.18
C ARG A 89 10.91 -50.23 37.49
N LYS A 90 12.08 -50.19 38.14
CA LYS A 90 12.79 -48.93 38.42
C LYS A 90 13.17 -48.20 37.14
N LEU A 91 13.65 -48.92 36.13
CA LEU A 91 13.97 -48.36 34.82
C LEU A 91 12.71 -47.83 34.12
N ALA A 92 11.62 -48.59 34.10
CA ALA A 92 10.34 -48.17 33.53
C ALA A 92 9.83 -46.87 34.18
N ILE A 93 9.73 -46.84 35.51
CA ILE A 93 9.35 -45.64 36.27
C ILE A 93 10.32 -44.48 35.99
N GLY A 94 11.63 -44.75 35.93
CA GLY A 94 12.64 -43.75 35.60
C GLY A 94 12.44 -43.12 34.21
N HIS A 95 12.03 -43.93 33.22
CA HIS A 95 11.71 -43.42 31.89
C HIS A 95 10.40 -42.63 31.87
N GLU A 96 9.36 -43.08 32.58
CA GLU A 96 8.11 -42.33 32.73
C GLU A 96 8.34 -40.96 33.36
N VAL A 97 9.11 -40.90 34.46
CA VAL A 97 9.46 -39.66 35.14
C VAL A 97 10.25 -38.73 34.20
N LYS A 98 11.25 -39.26 33.48
CA LYS A 98 12.01 -38.48 32.48
C LYS A 98 11.12 -37.95 31.36
N GLY A 99 10.19 -38.76 30.86
CA GLY A 99 9.23 -38.36 29.83
C GLY A 99 8.32 -37.24 30.31
N LEU A 100 7.79 -37.34 31.54
CA LEU A 100 6.97 -36.31 32.17
C LEU A 100 7.76 -35.00 32.36
N MET A 101 8.99 -35.07 32.88
CA MET A 101 9.83 -33.89 33.06
C MET A 101 10.14 -33.21 31.72
N LEU A 102 10.45 -33.99 30.68
CA LEU A 102 10.67 -33.44 29.34
C LEU A 102 9.41 -32.75 28.81
N SER A 103 8.24 -33.37 28.97
CA SER A 103 6.96 -32.78 28.59
C SER A 103 6.74 -31.44 29.30
N HIS A 104 6.98 -31.38 30.61
CA HIS A 104 6.84 -30.14 31.38
C HIS A 104 7.78 -29.03 30.89
N LEU A 105 9.06 -29.33 30.66
CA LEU A 105 10.04 -28.36 30.17
C LEU A 105 9.70 -27.82 28.78
N LEU A 106 9.18 -28.67 27.90
CA LEU A 106 8.69 -28.27 26.58
C LEU A 106 7.47 -27.36 26.69
N SER A 107 6.51 -27.71 27.55
CA SER A 107 5.32 -26.86 27.79
C SER A 107 5.70 -25.49 28.35
N VAL A 108 6.60 -25.42 29.32
CA VAL A 108 7.08 -24.14 29.88
C VAL A 108 7.77 -23.29 28.81
N ARG A 109 8.56 -23.90 27.92
CA ARG A 109 9.16 -23.18 26.79
C ARG A 109 8.10 -22.63 25.84
N GLN A 110 7.11 -23.44 25.50
CA GLN A 110 6.03 -23.05 24.59
C GLN A 110 5.20 -21.91 25.18
N GLU A 111 4.84 -21.99 26.46
CA GLU A 111 4.11 -20.93 27.16
C GLU A 111 4.88 -19.61 27.14
N LYS A 112 6.19 -19.65 27.38
CA LYS A 112 7.05 -18.47 27.28
C LYS A 112 7.06 -17.87 25.87
N GLU A 113 7.22 -18.70 24.84
CA GLU A 113 7.21 -18.25 23.44
C GLU A 113 5.88 -17.59 23.06
N VAL A 114 4.76 -18.19 23.50
CA VAL A 114 3.41 -17.65 23.30
C VAL A 114 3.24 -16.31 24.02
N ALA A 115 3.70 -16.20 25.27
CA ALA A 115 3.63 -14.94 26.03
C ALA A 115 4.46 -13.82 25.37
N ASP A 116 5.69 -14.13 24.92
CA ASP A 116 6.56 -13.18 24.21
C ASP A 116 5.93 -12.75 22.87
N ALA A 117 5.30 -13.67 22.13
CA ALA A 117 4.58 -13.36 20.90
C ALA A 117 3.38 -12.44 21.17
N HIS A 118 2.58 -12.73 22.20
CA HIS A 118 1.45 -11.88 22.59
C HIS A 118 1.88 -10.47 23.00
N ALA A 119 2.98 -10.33 23.74
CA ALA A 119 3.52 -9.01 24.11
C ALA A 119 3.91 -8.20 22.86
N LYS A 120 4.54 -8.85 21.87
CA LYS A 120 4.87 -8.22 20.58
C LYS A 120 3.61 -7.83 19.79
N VAL A 121 2.61 -8.72 19.71
CA VAL A 121 1.34 -8.44 19.04
C VAL A 121 0.64 -7.23 19.68
N GLY A 122 0.55 -7.16 21.01
CA GLY A 122 -0.06 -6.01 21.69
C GLY A 122 0.67 -4.69 21.45
N HIS A 123 2.00 -4.72 21.30
CA HIS A 123 2.75 -3.54 20.88
C HIS A 123 2.39 -3.11 19.45
N VAL A 124 2.39 -4.07 18.51
CA VAL A 124 2.03 -3.80 17.11
C VAL A 124 0.60 -3.26 17.01
N GLU A 125 -0.37 -3.87 17.68
CA GLU A 125 -1.77 -3.41 17.73
C GLU A 125 -1.86 -1.95 18.18
N LYS A 126 -1.17 -1.59 19.27
CA LYS A 126 -1.14 -0.21 19.75
C LYS A 126 -0.57 0.75 18.69
N THR A 127 0.53 0.38 18.03
CA THR A 127 1.13 1.23 17.00
C THR A 127 0.25 1.36 15.76
N VAL A 128 -0.48 0.31 15.39
CA VAL A 128 -1.43 0.32 14.27
C VAL A 128 -2.60 1.24 14.61
N SER A 129 -3.20 1.13 15.80
CA SER A 129 -4.28 2.03 16.22
C SER A 129 -3.82 3.50 16.26
N GLU A 130 -2.58 3.76 16.67
CA GLU A 130 -2.01 5.11 16.65
C GLU A 130 -1.86 5.64 15.21
N ILE A 131 -1.31 4.83 14.30
CA ILE A 131 -1.15 5.18 12.87
C ILE A 131 -2.52 5.44 12.22
N GLU A 132 -3.50 4.57 12.47
CA GLU A 132 -4.86 4.73 11.94
C GLU A 132 -5.50 6.03 12.40
N SER A 133 -5.35 6.39 13.68
CA SER A 133 -5.86 7.66 14.21
C SER A 133 -5.19 8.87 13.55
N ARG A 134 -3.86 8.84 13.35
CA ARG A 134 -3.14 9.91 12.66
C ARG A 134 -3.61 10.05 11.22
N HIS A 135 -3.73 8.93 10.50
CA HIS A 135 -4.21 8.93 9.12
C HIS A 135 -5.64 9.45 9.01
N ALA A 136 -6.54 9.12 9.95
CA ALA A 136 -7.89 9.69 9.98
C ALA A 136 -7.87 11.22 10.13
N THR A 137 -7.07 11.75 11.07
CA THR A 137 -6.96 13.21 11.28
C THR A 137 -6.31 13.94 10.11
N GLU A 138 -5.30 13.34 9.50
CA GLU A 138 -4.61 13.94 8.34
C GLU A 138 -5.49 13.89 7.09
N LYS A 139 -6.22 12.79 6.89
CA LYS A 139 -7.23 12.68 5.84
C LYS A 139 -8.32 13.72 6.01
N GLU A 140 -8.83 13.95 7.23
CA GLU A 140 -9.82 14.99 7.49
C GLU A 140 -9.28 16.39 7.15
N LYS A 141 -8.03 16.70 7.52
CA LYS A 141 -7.38 17.99 7.19
C LYS A 141 -7.16 18.18 5.69
N LEU A 142 -6.75 17.14 4.97
CA LEU A 142 -6.48 17.21 3.53
C LEU A 142 -7.75 17.11 2.68
N SER A 143 -8.78 16.44 3.19
CA SER A 143 -10.13 16.38 2.62
C SER A 143 -10.95 17.62 2.94
N GLY A 144 -10.30 18.75 3.25
CA GLY A 144 -10.94 20.04 3.40
C GLY A 144 -11.57 20.45 2.07
N GLU A 145 -12.72 19.85 1.74
CA GLU A 145 -13.56 20.15 0.58
C GLU A 145 -13.91 21.64 0.58
N ALA A 146 -14.08 22.23 1.77
CA ALA A 146 -14.31 23.66 1.94
C ALA A 146 -13.19 24.52 1.36
N ASP A 147 -11.90 24.15 1.54
CA ASP A 147 -10.79 24.93 0.99
C ASP A 147 -10.74 24.84 -0.55
N VAL A 148 -11.20 23.71 -1.12
CA VAL A 148 -11.28 23.51 -2.57
C VAL A 148 -12.47 24.28 -3.15
N GLU A 149 -13.63 24.21 -2.50
CA GLU A 149 -14.85 24.91 -2.88
C GLU A 149 -14.67 26.44 -2.80
N ASP A 150 -14.11 26.95 -1.71
CA ASP A 150 -13.79 28.38 -1.54
C ASP A 150 -12.82 28.87 -2.63
N LEU A 151 -11.82 28.04 -2.97
CA LEU A 151 -10.84 28.38 -4.02
C LEU A 151 -11.47 28.36 -5.42
N GLU A 152 -12.40 27.43 -5.67
CA GLU A 152 -13.16 27.37 -6.91
C GLU A 152 -14.09 28.57 -7.05
N GLU A 153 -14.83 28.94 -5.99
CA GLU A 153 -15.66 30.15 -5.96
C GLU A 153 -14.83 31.42 -6.24
N ALA A 154 -13.68 31.57 -5.55
CA ALA A 154 -12.78 32.69 -5.77
C ALA A 154 -12.24 32.74 -7.20
N ASN A 155 -11.99 31.59 -7.82
CA ASN A 155 -11.53 31.50 -9.21
C ASN A 155 -12.60 31.99 -10.20
N GLU A 156 -13.84 31.54 -10.02
CA GLU A 156 -14.96 31.96 -10.86
C GLU A 156 -15.29 33.44 -10.66
N ALA A 157 -15.28 33.95 -9.42
CA ALA A 157 -15.47 35.36 -9.14
C ALA A 157 -14.38 36.23 -9.80
N LEU A 158 -13.12 35.79 -9.77
CA LEU A 158 -12.01 36.49 -10.42
C LEU A 158 -12.15 36.48 -11.95
N LYS A 159 -12.52 35.35 -12.55
CA LYS A 159 -12.79 35.27 -14.00
C LYS A 159 -13.89 36.23 -14.42
N GLN A 160 -14.98 36.26 -13.65
CA GLN A 160 -16.11 37.15 -13.90
C GLN A 160 -15.68 38.62 -13.79
N SER A 161 -14.95 39.00 -12.73
CA SER A 161 -14.49 40.39 -12.57
C SER A 161 -13.54 40.81 -13.69
N MET A 162 -12.69 39.89 -14.14
CA MET A 162 -11.75 40.16 -15.24
C MET A 162 -12.47 40.30 -16.59
N ALA A 163 -13.56 39.55 -16.80
CA ALA A 163 -14.42 39.72 -17.97
C ALA A 163 -15.17 41.06 -17.93
N ASP A 164 -15.72 41.43 -16.77
CA ASP A 164 -16.45 42.68 -16.58
C ASP A 164 -15.55 43.90 -16.81
N GLU A 165 -14.31 43.90 -16.28
CA GLU A 165 -13.34 44.98 -16.49
C GLU A 165 -12.92 45.11 -17.97
N PHE A 166 -12.79 43.99 -18.68
CA PHE A 166 -12.51 44.02 -20.12
C PHE A 166 -13.66 44.65 -20.91
N VAL A 167 -14.91 44.29 -20.59
CA VAL A 167 -16.10 44.85 -21.24
C VAL A 167 -16.24 46.33 -20.93
N ASP A 168 -16.05 46.73 -19.66
CA ASP A 168 -16.09 48.14 -19.25
C ASP A 168 -15.01 48.97 -19.93
N GLY A 169 -13.77 48.47 -19.97
CA GLY A 169 -12.65 49.13 -20.66
C GLY A 169 -12.89 49.28 -22.16
N PHE A 170 -13.51 48.27 -22.80
CA PHE A 170 -13.91 48.35 -24.19
C PHE A 170 -14.94 49.47 -24.43
N TRP A 171 -16.02 49.52 -23.64
CA TRP A 171 -17.05 50.55 -23.78
C TRP A 171 -16.53 51.95 -23.46
N SER A 172 -15.68 52.09 -22.44
CA SER A 172 -15.00 53.34 -22.12
C SER A 172 -14.17 53.85 -23.31
N THR A 173 -13.46 52.96 -24.00
CA THR A 173 -12.71 53.31 -25.21
C THR A 173 -13.63 53.75 -26.35
N VAL A 174 -14.76 53.05 -26.56
CA VAL A 174 -15.77 53.42 -27.56
C VAL A 174 -16.32 54.82 -27.29
N ASP A 175 -16.63 55.15 -26.04
CA ASP A 175 -17.14 56.47 -25.67
C ASP A 175 -16.08 57.56 -25.84
N GLN A 176 -14.81 57.29 -25.52
CA GLN A 176 -13.69 58.20 -25.80
C GLN A 176 -13.56 58.48 -27.30
N VAL A 177 -13.68 57.46 -28.15
CA VAL A 177 -13.62 57.63 -29.61
C VAL A 177 -14.80 58.47 -30.12
N LYS A 178 -16.02 58.21 -29.63
CA LYS A 178 -17.21 59.00 -29.99
C LYS A 178 -17.11 60.46 -29.57
N ALA A 179 -16.49 60.74 -28.42
CA ALA A 179 -16.27 62.12 -27.98
C ALA A 179 -15.36 62.92 -28.92
N LEU A 180 -14.38 62.25 -29.54
CA LEU A 180 -13.48 62.86 -30.54
C LEU A 180 -14.12 62.93 -31.93
N PHE A 181 -15.03 62.01 -32.24
CA PHE A 181 -15.69 61.88 -33.54
C PHE A 181 -17.20 61.68 -33.36
N PRO A 182 -17.99 62.76 -33.13
CA PRO A 182 -19.42 62.67 -32.83
C PRO A 182 -20.27 62.18 -34.01
N ASP A 183 -19.76 62.32 -35.24
CA ASP A 183 -20.41 61.80 -36.46
C ASP A 183 -20.08 60.31 -36.73
N LEU A 184 -19.29 59.67 -35.86
CA LEU A 184 -18.93 58.25 -35.96
C LEU A 184 -20.10 57.39 -35.44
N ASP A 185 -20.94 56.94 -36.37
CA ASP A 185 -22.09 56.08 -36.12
C ASP A 185 -21.79 54.58 -36.31
N GLN A 186 -22.73 53.73 -35.92
CA GLN A 186 -22.60 52.28 -36.02
C GLN A 186 -22.45 51.79 -37.47
N ASP A 187 -23.02 52.52 -38.43
CA ASP A 187 -22.96 52.21 -39.85
C ASP A 187 -21.59 52.54 -40.47
N THR A 188 -20.94 53.62 -40.03
CA THR A 188 -19.56 53.98 -40.39
C THR A 188 -18.53 53.10 -39.70
N LEU A 189 -18.72 52.72 -38.43
CA LEU A 189 -17.89 51.70 -37.76
C LEU A 189 -17.98 50.32 -38.42
N ALA A 190 -19.17 49.91 -38.84
CA ALA A 190 -19.39 48.65 -39.57
C ALA A 190 -18.72 48.65 -40.96
N GLN A 191 -18.48 49.81 -41.56
CA GLN A 191 -17.69 49.96 -42.80
C GLN A 191 -16.18 49.83 -42.57
N ILE A 192 -15.69 50.09 -41.35
CA ILE A 192 -14.29 49.98 -40.95
C ILE A 192 -13.99 48.53 -40.54
N ASP A 193 -13.89 47.66 -41.55
CA ASP A 193 -12.96 46.52 -41.58
C ASP A 193 -13.09 45.34 -40.60
N VAL A 194 -14.26 45.03 -40.05
CA VAL A 194 -14.54 43.63 -39.61
C VAL A 194 -14.58 42.67 -40.83
N LEU A 195 -14.76 43.24 -42.04
CA LEU A 195 -14.78 42.52 -43.31
C LEU A 195 -13.40 42.15 -43.86
N LYS A 196 -12.28 42.54 -43.24
CA LYS A 196 -10.96 42.06 -43.68
C LYS A 196 -10.25 41.23 -42.61
N LYS A 197 -9.58 40.18 -43.07
CA LYS A 197 -8.62 39.40 -42.28
C LYS A 197 -7.21 39.79 -42.73
N VAL A 198 -6.25 39.73 -41.81
CA VAL A 198 -4.83 39.80 -42.18
C VAL A 198 -4.42 38.40 -42.66
N GLU A 199 -4.04 38.30 -43.92
CA GLU A 199 -3.47 37.09 -44.52
C GLU A 199 -2.10 37.49 -45.09
N ASP A 200 -1.03 36.83 -44.63
CA ASP A 200 0.37 37.14 -44.99
C ASP A 200 0.78 38.62 -44.81
N GLY A 201 0.32 39.24 -43.72
CA GLY A 201 0.65 40.63 -43.41
C GLY A 201 -0.10 41.68 -44.24
N LYS A 202 -1.10 41.28 -45.03
CA LYS A 202 -1.92 42.17 -45.85
C LYS A 202 -3.41 42.00 -45.55
N LEU A 203 -4.18 43.10 -45.63
CA LEU A 203 -5.63 43.08 -45.36
C LEU A 203 -6.41 42.56 -46.57
N VAL A 204 -7.15 41.46 -46.41
CA VAL A 204 -7.93 40.78 -47.46
C VAL A 204 -9.38 40.60 -47.02
N SER A 205 -10.35 40.78 -47.92
CA SER A 205 -11.78 40.60 -47.59
C SER A 205 -12.12 39.16 -47.17
N ARG A 206 -12.96 39.00 -46.14
CA ARG A 206 -13.42 37.71 -45.61
C ARG A 206 -14.54 37.05 -46.43
N ILE A 207 -15.19 37.76 -47.36
CA ILE A 207 -16.37 37.24 -48.06
C ILE A 207 -15.92 36.41 -49.29
N PRO A 208 -16.31 35.13 -49.41
CA PRO A 208 -16.01 34.33 -50.59
C PRO A 208 -16.75 34.88 -51.81
N LYS A 209 -16.00 35.09 -52.90
CA LYS A 209 -16.52 35.61 -54.17
C LYS A 209 -17.50 34.61 -54.78
N ALA A 210 -18.76 35.00 -54.93
CA ALA A 210 -19.76 34.20 -55.65
C ALA A 210 -19.43 34.18 -57.16
N THR A 211 -19.37 32.97 -57.72
CA THR A 211 -19.15 32.65 -59.13
C THR A 211 -20.35 32.95 -60.02
#